data_AF-A0A1Y3Q1K5-F1
#
_entry.id   AF-A0A1Y3Q1K5-F1
#
_cell.length_a   1.000
_cell.length_b   1.000
_cell.length_c   1.000
_cell.angle_alpha   90.00
_cell.angle_beta   90.00
_cell.angle_gamma   90.00
#
_symmetry.space_group_name_H-M   'P 1'
#
loop_
_entity.id
_entity.type
_entity.pdbx_description
1 polymer ?
#
loop_
_entity_poly.entity_id
_entity_poly.type
_entity_poly.pdbx_seq_one_letter_code
_entity_poly.pdbx_strand_id
1 'polypeptide(L)'
;EHEGVPVVRVDLTPIYDQLLAALETAVSPADVAAPEQRVRLTRANLKPRLRMATLYYMANLHNYLVVATGNRSELHVGYSTKYGDTGDLLPLGGLVKRQVYALARYFGLPERLLQRPPSAGLWAGQTDEGELGLTYNDLDTYLLEGRATAAVQERVDHLHKISRHKRQTPPIAPVDWPTGV
;
A
#
# COMPACT_ATOMS: atom_id res chain seq x y z
N GLU A 1 19.00 11.95 10.25
CA GLU A 1 17.96 12.94 9.85
C GLU A 1 17.97 13.00 8.32
N HIS A 2 16.91 13.49 7.69
CA HIS A 2 16.45 13.24 6.31
C HIS A 2 17.41 13.55 5.12
N GLU A 3 18.71 13.29 5.23
CA GLU A 3 19.73 13.41 4.17
C GLU A 3 19.71 14.77 3.45
N GLY A 4 19.39 15.86 4.18
CA GLY A 4 19.30 17.22 3.62
C GLY A 4 18.04 17.50 2.79
N VAL A 5 17.09 16.57 2.71
CA VAL A 5 15.82 16.77 2.01
C VAL A 5 14.92 17.71 2.83
N PRO A 6 14.32 18.76 2.23
CA PRO A 6 13.36 19.61 2.91
C PRO A 6 12.18 18.81 3.48
N VAL A 7 11.82 19.08 4.73
CA VAL A 7 10.76 18.34 5.44
C VAL A 7 9.64 19.27 5.85
N VAL A 8 8.42 18.89 5.48
CA VAL A 8 7.19 19.46 6.03
C VAL A 8 6.45 18.37 6.78
N ARG A 9 6.04 18.66 8.01
CA ARG A 9 5.27 17.73 8.84
C ARG A 9 3.81 18.18 8.89
N VAL A 10 2.92 17.30 8.44
CA VAL A 10 1.47 17.48 8.53
C VAL A 10 0.91 16.38 9.44
N ASP A 11 0.32 16.76 10.57
CA ASP A 11 -0.38 15.83 11.44
C ASP A 11 -1.81 15.62 10.95
N LEU A 12 -2.11 14.40 10.50
CA LEU A 12 -3.41 14.03 9.95
C LEU A 12 -4.35 13.42 11.00
N THR A 13 -3.91 13.28 12.25
CA THR A 13 -4.70 12.64 13.32
C THR A 13 -6.05 13.34 13.53
N PRO A 14 -6.12 14.68 13.70
CA PRO A 14 -7.41 15.35 13.93
C PRO A 14 -8.36 15.22 12.74
N ILE A 15 -7.83 15.27 11.51
CA ILE A 15 -8.62 15.14 10.28
C ILE A 15 -9.16 13.72 10.12
N TYR A 16 -8.33 12.72 10.44
CA TYR A 16 -8.75 11.32 10.44
C TYR A 16 -9.88 11.09 11.44
N ASP A 17 -9.76 11.59 12.67
CA ASP A 17 -10.77 11.39 13.72
C ASP A 17 -12.10 12.05 13.35
N GLN A 18 -12.06 13.28 12.82
CA GLN A 18 -13.24 14.00 12.36
C GLN A 18 -13.93 13.29 11.18
N LEU A 19 -13.16 12.86 10.17
CA LEU A 19 -13.70 12.14 9.03
C LEU A 19 -14.30 10.80 9.46
N LEU A 20 -13.62 10.08 10.35
CA LEU A 20 -14.11 8.81 10.86
C LEU A 20 -15.46 8.98 11.59
N ALA A 21 -15.56 9.95 12.50
CA ALA A 21 -16.79 10.24 13.22
C ALA A 21 -17.95 10.61 12.27
N ALA A 22 -17.68 11.44 11.25
CA ALA A 22 -18.67 11.79 10.24
C ALA A 22 -19.14 10.57 9.45
N LEU A 23 -18.22 9.68 9.04
CA LEU A 23 -18.57 8.45 8.31
C LEU A 23 -19.36 7.47 9.18
N GLU A 24 -18.98 7.29 10.44
CA GLU A 24 -19.67 6.39 11.37
C GLU A 24 -21.09 6.88 11.70
N THR A 25 -21.32 8.19 11.69
CA THR A 25 -22.66 8.78 11.83
C THR A 25 -23.52 8.58 10.57
N ALA A 26 -22.90 8.48 9.39
CA ALA A 26 -23.59 8.38 8.11
C ALA A 26 -23.97 6.95 7.71
N VAL A 27 -23.37 5.93 8.34
CA VAL A 27 -23.65 4.51 8.05
C VAL A 27 -24.58 3.91 9.10
N SER A 28 -25.24 2.80 8.77
CA SER A 28 -26.13 2.14 9.73
C SER A 28 -25.32 1.44 10.84
N PRO A 29 -25.88 1.26 12.04
CA PRO A 29 -25.26 0.44 13.09
C PRO A 29 -24.97 -1.01 12.64
N ALA A 30 -25.70 -1.53 11.65
CA ALA A 30 -25.45 -2.85 11.08
C ALA A 30 -24.18 -2.90 10.20
N ASP A 31 -23.81 -1.78 9.55
CA ASP A 31 -22.60 -1.70 8.72
C ASP A 31 -21.32 -1.75 9.57
N VAL A 32 -21.38 -1.19 10.78
CA VAL A 32 -20.29 -1.24 11.77
C VAL A 32 -20.30 -2.53 12.62
N ALA A 33 -21.32 -3.37 12.49
CA ALA A 33 -21.40 -4.72 13.07
C ALA A 33 -20.75 -5.81 12.19
N ALA A 34 -20.10 -5.43 11.09
CA ALA A 34 -19.31 -6.34 10.26
C ALA A 34 -18.16 -7.00 11.07
N PRO A 35 -17.56 -8.11 10.57
CA PRO A 35 -16.45 -8.77 11.27
C PRO A 35 -15.35 -7.78 11.66
N GLU A 36 -14.84 -7.88 12.89
CA GLU A 36 -13.90 -6.91 13.49
C GLU A 36 -12.72 -6.59 12.57
N GLN A 37 -12.16 -7.61 11.91
CA GLN A 37 -11.08 -7.44 10.93
C GLN A 37 -11.46 -6.52 9.77
N ARG A 38 -12.70 -6.63 9.25
CA ARG A 38 -13.21 -5.79 8.16
C ARG A 38 -13.36 -4.35 8.62
N VAL A 39 -13.97 -4.12 9.77
CA VAL A 39 -14.14 -2.78 10.35
C VAL A 39 -12.78 -2.14 10.60
N ARG A 40 -11.82 -2.88 11.17
CA ARG A 40 -10.46 -2.41 11.41
C ARG A 40 -9.76 -2.01 10.11
N LEU A 41 -9.82 -2.84 9.07
CA LEU A 41 -9.23 -2.54 7.75
C LEU A 41 -9.90 -1.34 7.08
N THR A 42 -11.23 -1.20 7.18
CA THR A 42 -11.96 -0.04 6.64
C THR A 42 -11.45 1.26 7.26
N ARG A 43 -11.37 1.31 8.60
CA ARG A 43 -10.81 2.45 9.34
C ARG A 43 -9.35 2.70 8.96
N ALA A 44 -8.54 1.65 8.94
CA ALA A 44 -7.12 1.72 8.62
C ALA A 44 -6.84 2.32 7.23
N ASN A 45 -7.63 1.97 6.22
CA ASN A 45 -7.45 2.44 4.84
C ASN A 45 -7.75 3.93 4.64
N LEU A 46 -8.42 4.62 5.58
CA LEU A 46 -8.57 6.07 5.51
C LEU A 46 -7.22 6.79 5.67
N LYS A 47 -6.32 6.25 6.50
CA LYS A 47 -5.02 6.87 6.80
C LYS A 47 -4.15 7.06 5.54
N PRO A 48 -3.84 6.02 4.73
CA PRO A 48 -3.07 6.20 3.50
C PRO A 48 -3.79 7.05 2.45
N ARG A 49 -5.14 7.07 2.41
CA ARG A 49 -5.89 7.97 1.52
C ARG A 49 -5.77 9.44 1.91
N LEU A 50 -5.76 9.75 3.20
CA LEU A 50 -5.50 11.10 3.69
C LEU A 50 -4.05 11.52 3.40
N ARG A 51 -3.08 10.59 3.56
CA ARG A 51 -1.68 10.83 3.15
C ARG A 51 -1.58 11.14 1.66
N MET A 52 -2.27 10.37 0.82
CA MET A 52 -2.32 10.59 -0.63
C MET A 52 -2.82 11.98 -1.00
N ALA A 53 -3.98 12.38 -0.45
CA ALA A 53 -4.54 13.70 -0.69
C ALA A 53 -3.57 14.82 -0.27
N THR A 54 -2.87 14.63 0.85
CA THR A 54 -1.85 15.56 1.35
C THR A 54 -0.64 15.65 0.40
N LEU A 55 -0.14 14.50 -0.07
CA LEU A 55 0.99 14.45 -1.00
C LEU A 55 0.67 15.14 -2.33
N TYR A 56 -0.52 14.89 -2.89
CA TYR A 56 -0.93 15.53 -4.13
C TYR A 56 -1.25 17.03 -3.97
N TYR A 57 -1.71 17.48 -2.79
CA TYR A 57 -1.80 18.91 -2.51
C TYR A 57 -0.42 19.57 -2.63
N MET A 58 0.60 19.01 -1.97
CA MET A 58 1.97 19.53 -2.04
C MET A 58 2.53 19.43 -3.45
N ALA A 59 2.28 18.33 -4.15
CA ALA A 59 2.72 18.14 -5.53
C ALA A 59 2.13 19.18 -6.47
N ASN A 60 0.83 19.46 -6.38
CA ASN A 60 0.17 20.48 -7.19
C ASN A 60 0.65 21.89 -6.85
N LEU A 61 0.83 22.19 -5.56
CA LEU A 61 1.31 23.50 -5.10
C LEU A 61 2.72 23.82 -5.61
N HIS A 62 3.58 22.80 -5.70
CA HIS A 62 4.98 22.96 -6.05
C HIS A 62 5.33 22.47 -7.47
N ASN A 63 4.35 22.01 -8.24
CA ASN A 63 4.54 21.38 -9.54
C ASN A 63 5.52 20.18 -9.48
N TYR A 64 5.32 19.28 -8.51
CA TYR A 64 6.09 18.05 -8.33
C TYR A 64 5.31 16.81 -8.79
N LEU A 65 6.00 15.68 -8.81
CA LEU A 65 5.42 14.34 -8.93
C LEU A 65 5.45 13.62 -7.58
N VAL A 66 4.44 12.79 -7.32
CA VAL A 66 4.36 11.95 -6.12
C VAL A 66 5.09 10.63 -6.35
N VAL A 67 6.14 10.38 -5.58
CA VAL A 67 6.88 9.12 -5.60
C VAL A 67 6.25 8.12 -4.65
N ALA A 68 5.79 6.99 -5.17
CA ALA A 68 5.30 5.88 -4.37
C ALA A 68 6.39 4.85 -4.09
N THR A 69 6.27 4.14 -2.96
CA THR A 69 7.30 3.23 -2.44
C THR A 69 7.00 1.75 -2.68
N GLY A 70 5.91 1.43 -3.38
CA GLY A 70 5.52 0.05 -3.67
C GLY A 70 6.63 -0.70 -4.41
N ASN A 71 7.08 -1.80 -3.84
CA ASN A 71 8.07 -2.69 -4.45
C ASN A 71 7.42 -3.88 -5.17
N ARG A 72 8.19 -4.65 -5.94
CA ARG A 72 7.68 -5.79 -6.73
C ARG A 72 6.92 -6.81 -5.88
N SER A 73 7.41 -7.09 -4.67
CA SER A 73 6.78 -8.04 -3.75
C SER A 73 5.40 -7.54 -3.32
N GLU A 74 5.31 -6.31 -2.82
CA GLU A 74 4.05 -5.66 -2.41
C GLU A 74 3.05 -5.54 -3.58
N LEU A 75 3.52 -5.06 -4.73
CA LEU A 75 2.69 -4.90 -5.92
C LEU A 75 2.11 -6.24 -6.38
N HIS A 76 2.92 -7.30 -6.37
CA HIS A 76 2.50 -8.61 -6.82
C HIS A 76 1.32 -9.15 -6.00
N VAL A 77 1.38 -9.11 -4.67
CA VAL A 77 0.28 -9.55 -3.80
C VAL A 77 -0.78 -8.47 -3.55
N GLY A 78 -0.56 -7.26 -4.08
CA GLY A 78 -1.46 -6.12 -3.92
C GLY A 78 -1.57 -5.62 -2.49
N TYR A 79 -0.45 -5.65 -1.76
CA TYR A 79 -0.32 -5.14 -0.39
C TYR A 79 -0.17 -3.61 -0.40
N SER A 80 -1.27 -2.96 -0.76
CA SER A 80 -1.40 -1.50 -0.83
C SER A 80 -2.84 -1.07 -0.64
N THR A 81 -3.05 0.17 -0.21
CA THR A 81 -4.38 0.79 -0.24
C THR A 81 -4.60 1.38 -1.63
N LYS A 82 -5.65 0.91 -2.32
CA LYS A 82 -6.03 1.48 -3.62
C LYS A 82 -6.35 2.98 -3.44
N TYR A 83 -5.64 3.81 -4.20
CA TYR A 83 -5.68 5.28 -4.12
C TYR A 83 -5.22 5.86 -2.76
N GLY A 84 -4.33 5.15 -2.06
CA GLY A 84 -3.69 5.63 -0.83
C GLY A 84 -2.18 5.73 -1.03
N ASP A 85 -1.49 4.62 -0.85
CA ASP A 85 -0.03 4.49 -1.00
C ASP A 85 0.38 4.24 -2.47
N THR A 86 -0.19 5.02 -3.38
CA THR A 86 0.14 5.05 -4.82
C THR A 86 0.75 6.40 -5.22
N GLY A 87 1.18 6.55 -6.47
CA GLY A 87 1.79 7.80 -6.95
C GLY A 87 2.05 7.76 -8.45
N ASP A 88 2.73 8.79 -8.94
CA ASP A 88 3.03 8.98 -10.36
C ASP A 88 4.20 8.11 -10.82
N LEU A 89 5.11 7.76 -9.90
CA LEU A 89 6.32 6.97 -10.18
C LEU A 89 6.57 5.93 -9.07
N LEU A 90 7.11 4.77 -9.46
CA LEU A 90 7.45 3.64 -8.57
C LEU A 90 8.91 3.21 -8.75
N PRO A 91 9.90 3.94 -8.20
CA PRO A 91 11.32 3.64 -8.40
C PRO A 91 11.73 2.25 -7.90
N LEU A 92 11.01 1.72 -6.91
CA LEU A 92 11.25 0.40 -6.32
C LEU A 92 10.40 -0.71 -6.94
N GLY A 93 9.51 -0.39 -7.88
CA GLY A 93 8.48 -1.31 -8.38
C GLY A 93 9.02 -2.57 -9.07
N GLY A 94 10.27 -2.53 -9.53
CA GLY A 94 10.96 -3.69 -10.11
C GLY A 94 11.70 -4.57 -9.10
N LEU A 95 11.90 -4.11 -7.87
CA LEU A 95 12.73 -4.77 -6.87
C LEU A 95 11.88 -5.60 -5.91
N VAL A 96 12.30 -6.82 -5.59
CA VAL A 96 11.70 -7.56 -4.47
C VAL A 96 12.21 -7.04 -3.12
N LYS A 97 11.56 -7.40 -2.00
CA LYS A 97 11.91 -6.88 -0.66
C LYS A 97 13.39 -7.09 -0.30
N ARG A 98 13.96 -8.28 -0.59
CA ARG A 98 15.38 -8.59 -0.36
C ARG A 98 16.32 -7.67 -1.14
N GLN A 99 15.93 -7.26 -2.35
CA GLN A 99 16.69 -6.31 -3.17
C GLN A 99 16.56 -4.88 -2.65
N VAL A 100 15.38 -4.49 -2.12
CA VAL A 100 15.21 -3.20 -1.43
C VAL A 100 16.13 -3.13 -0.21
N TYR A 101 16.23 -4.19 0.60
CA TYR A 101 17.18 -4.25 1.71
C TYR A 101 18.64 -4.18 1.25
N ALA A 102 19.00 -4.88 0.17
CA ALA A 102 20.34 -4.79 -0.40
C ALA A 102 20.69 -3.36 -0.84
N LEU A 103 19.75 -2.68 -1.51
CA LEU A 103 19.91 -1.28 -1.92
C LEU A 103 20.05 -0.34 -0.72
N ALA A 104 19.25 -0.56 0.34
CA ALA A 104 19.35 0.22 1.56
C ALA A 104 20.72 0.07 2.24
N ARG A 105 21.28 -1.15 2.28
CA ARG A 105 22.65 -1.38 2.79
C ARG A 105 23.70 -0.72 1.91
N TYR A 106 23.53 -0.79 0.59
CA TYR A 106 24.44 -0.14 -0.36
C TYR A 106 24.50 1.38 -0.13
N PHE A 107 23.37 2.02 0.17
CA PHE A 107 23.31 3.45 0.54
C PHE A 107 23.66 3.76 2.00
N GLY A 108 24.08 2.76 2.79
CA GLY A 108 24.53 2.98 4.17
C GLY A 108 23.41 3.28 5.17
N LEU A 109 22.16 2.85 4.90
CA LEU A 109 21.08 3.03 5.88
C LEU A 109 21.39 2.26 7.17
N PRO A 110 21.09 2.83 8.36
CA PRO A 110 21.35 2.16 9.64
C PRO A 110 20.66 0.80 9.75
N GLU A 111 21.39 -0.23 10.20
CA GLU A 111 20.86 -1.61 10.29
C GLU A 111 19.61 -1.71 11.20
N ARG A 112 19.48 -0.83 12.22
CA ARG A 112 18.28 -0.72 13.04
C ARG A 112 16.98 -0.45 12.25
N LEU A 113 17.09 0.22 11.10
CA LEU A 113 15.94 0.46 10.21
C LEU A 113 15.61 -0.81 9.41
N LEU A 114 16.64 -1.60 9.08
CA LEU A 114 16.50 -2.81 8.27
C LEU A 114 16.00 -4.02 9.08
N GLN A 115 16.35 -4.08 10.37
CA GLN A 115 15.93 -5.13 11.30
C GLN A 115 14.51 -4.96 11.82
N ARG A 116 13.91 -3.77 11.64
CA ARG A 116 12.53 -3.54 12.05
C ARG A 116 11.59 -4.39 11.19
N PRO A 117 10.64 -5.15 11.79
CA PRO A 117 9.62 -5.85 11.03
C PRO A 117 8.86 -4.89 10.10
N PRO A 118 8.69 -5.22 8.81
CA PRO A 118 7.84 -4.46 7.90
C PRO A 118 6.43 -4.28 8.47
N SER A 119 5.95 -3.04 8.42
CA SER A 119 4.67 -2.64 8.99
C SER A 119 4.16 -1.42 8.23
N ALA A 120 2.90 -1.48 7.80
CA ALA A 120 2.15 -0.34 7.28
C ALA A 120 1.84 0.73 8.36
N GLY A 121 2.03 0.39 9.65
CA GLY A 121 1.87 1.32 10.77
C GLY A 121 0.42 1.80 10.94
N LEU A 122 -0.55 0.97 10.58
CA LEU A 122 -1.96 1.34 10.56
C LEU A 122 -2.64 1.14 11.92
N TRP A 123 -2.16 0.18 12.73
CA TRP A 123 -2.55 -0.03 14.13
C TRP A 123 -1.38 -0.67 14.91
N ALA A 124 -1.48 -0.67 16.25
CA ALA A 124 -0.44 -1.20 17.12
C ALA A 124 -0.23 -2.70 16.90
N GLY A 125 1.04 -3.13 16.84
CA GLY A 125 1.41 -4.55 16.66
C GLY A 125 1.21 -5.13 15.26
N GLN A 126 0.78 -4.32 14.28
CA GLN A 126 0.60 -4.76 12.89
C GLN A 126 1.94 -5.07 12.23
N THR A 127 2.02 -6.22 11.54
CA THR A 127 3.12 -6.58 10.64
C THR A 127 2.58 -7.01 9.28
N ASP A 128 3.34 -6.72 8.23
CA ASP A 128 2.94 -7.05 6.86
C ASP A 128 2.82 -8.57 6.69
N GLU A 129 3.81 -9.32 7.17
CA GLU A 129 3.85 -10.79 7.09
C GLU A 129 2.71 -11.45 7.88
N GLY A 130 2.30 -10.85 9.01
CA GLY A 130 1.16 -11.32 9.79
C GLY A 130 -0.18 -11.15 9.06
N GLU A 131 -0.35 -10.07 8.30
CA GLU A 131 -1.54 -9.85 7.46
C GLU A 131 -1.52 -10.68 6.17
N LEU A 132 -0.35 -10.81 5.56
CA LEU A 132 -0.16 -11.59 4.34
C LEU A 132 -0.29 -13.09 4.61
N GLY A 133 0.08 -13.55 5.81
CA GLY A 133 0.12 -14.97 6.15
C GLY A 133 1.27 -15.72 5.46
N LEU A 134 2.33 -14.99 5.09
CA LEU A 134 3.56 -15.50 4.47
C LEU A 134 4.71 -14.53 4.76
N THR A 135 5.94 -15.02 4.66
CA THR A 135 7.12 -14.17 4.82
C THR A 135 7.51 -13.51 3.51
N TYR A 136 8.16 -12.35 3.57
CA TYR A 136 8.77 -11.74 2.39
C TYR A 136 9.84 -12.63 1.77
N ASN A 137 10.54 -13.44 2.58
CA ASN A 137 11.53 -14.37 2.06
C ASN A 137 10.88 -15.45 1.17
N ASP A 138 9.74 -16.00 1.58
CA ASP A 138 8.99 -16.98 0.80
C ASP A 138 8.46 -16.35 -0.50
N LEU A 139 7.87 -15.16 -0.40
CA LEU A 139 7.36 -14.41 -1.55
C LEU A 139 8.48 -14.09 -2.54
N ASP A 140 9.60 -13.56 -2.08
CA ASP A 140 10.72 -13.17 -2.93
C ASP A 140 11.37 -14.39 -3.60
N THR A 141 11.49 -15.50 -2.87
CA THR A 141 12.00 -16.78 -3.41
C THR A 141 11.08 -17.29 -4.52
N TYR A 142 9.76 -17.26 -4.30
CA TYR A 142 8.80 -17.62 -5.34
C TYR A 142 8.90 -16.71 -6.57
N LEU A 143 8.94 -15.39 -6.37
CA LEU A 143 8.96 -14.42 -7.47
C LEU A 143 10.23 -14.43 -8.32
N LEU A 144 11.37 -14.81 -7.73
CA LEU A 144 12.65 -14.81 -8.43
C LEU A 144 13.05 -16.19 -8.94
N GLU A 145 12.63 -17.26 -8.27
CA GLU A 145 13.19 -18.59 -8.49
C GLU A 145 12.09 -19.63 -8.81
N GLY A 146 10.81 -19.26 -8.69
CA GLY A 146 9.69 -20.16 -8.91
C GLY A 146 9.57 -21.27 -7.86
N ARG A 147 10.30 -21.15 -6.74
CA ARG A 147 10.35 -22.17 -5.67
C ARG A 147 9.51 -21.72 -4.49
N ALA A 148 8.54 -22.55 -4.09
CA ALA A 148 7.70 -22.35 -2.91
C ALA A 148 7.14 -23.70 -2.44
N THR A 149 6.66 -23.75 -1.20
CA THR A 149 5.75 -24.84 -0.80
C THR A 149 4.39 -24.64 -1.48
N ALA A 150 3.60 -25.71 -1.62
CA ALA A 150 2.27 -25.62 -2.21
C ALA A 150 1.38 -24.58 -1.50
N ALA A 151 1.45 -24.51 -0.16
CA ALA A 151 0.69 -23.55 0.64
C ALA A 151 1.11 -22.09 0.37
N VAL A 152 2.41 -21.82 0.25
CA VAL A 152 2.92 -20.47 -0.10
C VAL A 152 2.47 -20.09 -1.49
N GLN A 153 2.64 -20.99 -2.47
CA GLN A 153 2.23 -20.74 -3.85
C GLN A 153 0.73 -20.42 -3.93
N GLU A 154 -0.11 -21.27 -3.34
CA GLU A 154 -1.57 -21.05 -3.32
C GLU A 154 -1.92 -19.70 -2.69
N ARG A 155 -1.26 -19.33 -1.58
CA ARG A 155 -1.50 -18.05 -0.92
C ARG A 155 -1.09 -16.87 -1.79
N VAL A 156 0.09 -16.91 -2.41
CA VAL A 156 0.56 -15.84 -3.30
C VAL A 156 -0.36 -15.69 -4.51
N ASP A 157 -0.69 -16.79 -5.17
CA ASP A 157 -1.54 -16.80 -6.37
C ASP A 157 -2.94 -16.29 -6.04
N HIS A 158 -3.50 -16.68 -4.89
CA HIS A 158 -4.76 -16.16 -4.39
C HIS A 158 -4.72 -14.64 -4.20
N LEU A 159 -3.72 -14.15 -3.44
CA LEU A 159 -3.56 -12.71 -3.18
C LEU A 159 -3.34 -11.92 -4.47
N HIS A 160 -2.54 -12.44 -5.40
CA HIS A 160 -2.33 -11.86 -6.71
C HIS A 160 -3.67 -11.77 -7.47
N LYS A 161 -4.43 -12.86 -7.53
CA LYS A 161 -5.71 -12.91 -8.26
C LYS A 161 -6.71 -11.89 -7.71
N ILE A 162 -6.98 -11.88 -6.41
CA ILE A 162 -8.01 -11.01 -5.82
C ILE A 162 -7.62 -9.53 -5.87
N SER A 163 -6.33 -9.21 -5.94
CA SER A 163 -5.83 -7.84 -5.98
C SER A 163 -5.58 -7.29 -7.40
N ARG A 164 -5.93 -8.05 -8.45
CA ARG A 164 -5.70 -7.64 -9.85
C ARG A 164 -6.20 -6.22 -10.16
N HIS A 165 -7.36 -5.85 -9.62
CA HIS A 165 -7.97 -4.54 -9.79
C HIS A 165 -7.15 -3.36 -9.21
N LYS A 166 -6.10 -3.62 -8.41
CA LYS A 166 -5.19 -2.60 -7.89
C LYS A 166 -4.03 -2.29 -8.85
N ARG A 167 -3.74 -3.19 -9.79
CA ARG A 167 -2.66 -3.08 -10.80
C ARG A 167 -3.16 -2.68 -12.19
N GLN A 168 -4.41 -2.24 -12.27
CA GLN A 168 -5.05 -1.87 -13.52
C GLN A 168 -5.72 -0.52 -13.36
N THR A 169 -5.76 0.25 -14.45
CA THR A 169 -6.66 1.39 -14.55
C THR A 169 -8.11 0.93 -14.35
N PRO A 170 -9.00 1.80 -13.85
CA PRO A 170 -10.42 1.48 -13.78
C PRO A 170 -10.93 0.98 -15.14
N PRO A 171 -11.64 -0.16 -15.18
CA PRO A 171 -12.20 -0.65 -16.44
C PRO A 171 -13.19 0.38 -16.97
N ILE A 172 -13.05 0.73 -18.25
CA ILE A 172 -14.00 1.61 -18.96
C ILE A 172 -15.05 0.69 -19.58
N ALA A 173 -16.33 0.97 -19.30
CA ALA A 173 -17.42 0.24 -19.94
C ALA A 173 -17.33 0.43 -21.46
N PRO A 174 -17.41 -0.63 -22.27
CA PRO A 174 -17.39 -0.49 -23.72
C PRO A 174 -18.61 0.33 -24.14
N VAL A 175 -18.39 1.28 -25.04
CA VAL A 175 -19.46 2.01 -25.72
C VAL A 175 -19.25 1.77 -27.20
N ASP A 176 -20.24 1.13 -27.82
CA ASP A 176 -20.32 1.08 -29.28
C ASP A 176 -20.82 2.44 -29.75
N TRP A 177 -19.89 3.36 -30.02
CA TRP A 177 -20.26 4.63 -30.62
C TRP A 177 -20.71 4.37 -32.06
N PRO A 178 -21.92 4.80 -32.48
CA PRO A 178 -22.30 4.73 -33.87
C PRO A 178 -21.27 5.53 -34.68
N THR A 179 -20.53 4.87 -35.56
CA THR A 179 -19.63 5.55 -36.46
C THR A 179 -20.46 6.42 -37.42
N GLY A 180 -20.37 7.75 -37.28
CA GLY A 180 -20.93 8.68 -38.28
C GLY A 180 -21.99 9.68 -37.79
N VAL A 181 -21.80 10.31 -36.63
CA VAL A 181 -22.47 11.59 -36.31
C VAL A 181 -21.48 12.73 -36.50
#